data_AF-A0A1C6IUS6-F1
#
_entry.id   AF-A0A1C6IUS6-F1
#
_cell.length_a   1.000
_cell.length_b   1.000
_cell.length_c   1.000
_cell.angle_alpha   90.00
_cell.angle_beta   90.00
_cell.angle_gamma   90.00
#
_symmetry.space_group_name_H-M   'P 1'
#
loop_
_entity.id
_entity.type
_entity.pdbx_description
1 polymer ?
#
loop_
_entity_poly.entity_id
_entity_poly.type
_entity_poly.pdbx_seq_one_letter_code
_entity_poly.pdbx_strand_id
1 'polypeptide(L)'
;MYPMRRSDREQGEEFALSLIDHCSHGVMSIHTSEAFPYCLPLSFVRNGNCLYFHCAKAGGRKLDLLHANPNVCITFVGGDEPEFVAPNTYTTYFQSAIVTGTAVEVTDQAEMIEALRLLCEKLMPEHMSGFSHAIQSTLAATSVWRVDIAEARGKQKKRPVNC
;
A
#
# COMPACT_ATOMS: atom_id res chain seq x y z
N MET A 1 20.86 -4.20 9.04
CA MET A 1 19.86 -3.15 8.78
C MET A 1 20.54 -1.81 8.95
N TYR A 2 20.47 -0.91 7.96
CA TYR A 2 21.14 0.39 8.03
C TYR A 2 20.25 1.40 8.77
N PRO A 3 20.82 2.29 9.60
CA PRO A 3 20.05 3.31 10.29
C PRO A 3 19.41 4.30 9.30
N MET A 4 18.22 4.81 9.61
CA MET A 4 17.54 5.76 8.74
C MET A 4 18.33 7.09 8.67
N ARG A 5 18.74 7.49 7.46
CA ARG A 5 19.30 8.84 7.25
C ARG A 5 18.22 9.89 7.55
N ARG A 6 18.56 10.93 8.33
CA ARG A 6 17.60 11.88 8.91
C ARG A 6 16.68 11.18 9.92
N SER A 7 17.28 10.59 10.95
CA SER A 7 16.56 9.93 12.05
C SER A 7 15.63 10.89 12.80
N ASP A 8 15.89 12.20 12.76
CA ASP A 8 14.97 13.26 13.22
C ASP A 8 13.58 13.22 12.55
N ARG A 9 13.46 12.51 11.42
CA ARG A 9 12.24 12.35 10.63
C ARG A 9 11.69 10.93 10.66
N GLU A 10 12.37 10.00 11.33
CA GLU A 10 11.90 8.62 11.44
C GLU A 10 10.60 8.58 12.24
N GLN A 11 9.65 7.76 11.79
CA GLN A 11 8.40 7.50 12.48
C GLN A 11 8.23 5.98 12.64
N GLY A 12 7.61 5.57 13.74
CA GLY A 12 7.37 4.17 14.06
C GLY A 12 6.31 3.51 13.18
N GLU A 13 6.11 2.23 13.43
CA GLU A 13 5.13 1.37 12.75
C GLU A 13 3.71 1.93 12.85
N GLU A 14 3.26 2.37 14.02
CA GLU A 14 1.90 2.93 14.21
C GLU A 14 1.60 4.09 13.25
N PHE A 15 2.56 5.02 13.10
CA PHE A 15 2.45 6.11 12.14
C PHE A 15 2.37 5.58 10.71
N ALA A 16 3.21 4.61 10.36
CA ALA A 16 3.25 4.03 9.02
C ALA A 16 1.91 3.36 8.68
N LEU A 17 1.37 2.55 9.60
CA LEU A 17 0.08 1.87 9.43
C LEU A 17 -1.07 2.87 9.33
N SER A 18 -1.08 3.91 10.18
CA SER A 18 -2.08 4.97 10.10
C SER A 18 -2.02 5.70 8.75
N LEU A 19 -0.81 6.02 8.25
CA LEU A 19 -0.67 6.66 6.94
C LEU A 19 -1.24 5.80 5.80
N ILE A 20 -1.00 4.49 5.85
CA ILE A 20 -1.50 3.53 4.84
C ILE A 20 -3.03 3.54 4.79
N ASP A 21 -3.70 3.64 5.93
CA ASP A 21 -5.17 3.67 6.01
C ASP A 21 -5.76 4.88 5.29
N HIS A 22 -5.04 6.00 5.24
CA HIS A 22 -5.48 7.23 4.58
C HIS A 22 -5.04 7.33 3.11
N CYS A 23 -4.09 6.50 2.66
CA CYS A 23 -3.64 6.50 1.26
C CYS A 23 -4.58 5.70 0.37
N SER A 24 -4.97 6.24 -0.79
CA SER A 24 -5.81 5.52 -1.78
C SER A 24 -5.06 4.41 -2.51
N HIS A 25 -3.74 4.56 -2.67
CA HIS A 25 -2.88 3.62 -3.36
C HIS A 25 -1.48 3.59 -2.74
N GLY A 26 -0.75 2.53 -3.04
CA GLY A 26 0.68 2.40 -2.79
C GLY A 26 1.38 1.85 -4.03
N VAL A 27 2.69 2.00 -4.09
CA VAL A 27 3.51 1.44 -5.18
C VAL A 27 4.22 0.20 -4.66
N MET A 28 3.83 -0.95 -5.17
CA MET A 28 4.49 -2.23 -4.88
C MET A 28 5.66 -2.41 -5.81
N SER A 29 6.81 -2.80 -5.26
CA SER A 29 8.00 -3.23 -5.95
C SER A 29 8.19 -4.73 -5.73
N ILE A 30 8.33 -5.47 -6.84
CA ILE A 30 8.52 -6.91 -6.87
C ILE A 30 9.89 -7.20 -7.47
N HIS A 31 10.64 -8.09 -6.83
CA HIS A 31 11.90 -8.58 -7.36
C HIS A 31 11.70 -9.31 -8.69
N THR A 32 12.61 -9.10 -9.65
CA THR A 32 12.63 -9.81 -10.92
C THR A 32 13.98 -10.50 -11.10
N SER A 33 14.07 -11.48 -11.99
CA SER A 33 15.37 -12.04 -12.43
C SER A 33 16.10 -11.14 -13.44
N GLU A 34 15.51 -9.99 -13.79
CA GLU A 34 16.08 -9.00 -14.71
C GLU A 34 16.86 -7.93 -13.94
N ALA A 35 17.43 -6.96 -14.66
CA ALA A 35 18.22 -5.88 -14.06
C ALA A 35 17.40 -4.89 -13.23
N PHE A 36 16.08 -4.82 -13.43
CA PHE A 36 15.21 -3.81 -12.81
C PHE A 36 14.06 -4.45 -12.03
N PRO A 37 13.67 -3.91 -10.87
CA PRO A 37 12.47 -4.34 -10.17
C PRO A 37 11.23 -3.98 -10.99
N TYR A 38 10.14 -4.73 -10.77
CA TYR A 38 8.85 -4.39 -11.36
C TYR A 38 8.02 -3.62 -10.34
N CYS A 39 7.74 -2.34 -10.64
CA CYS A 39 7.00 -1.45 -9.76
C CYS A 39 5.61 -1.14 -10.34
N LEU A 40 4.58 -1.18 -9.52
CA LEU A 40 3.21 -0.94 -9.93
C LEU A 40 2.38 -0.25 -8.84
N PRO A 41 1.61 0.80 -9.17
CA PRO A 41 0.64 1.37 -8.26
C PRO A 41 -0.58 0.44 -8.14
N LEU A 42 -1.01 0.19 -6.91
CA LEU A 42 -2.19 -0.61 -6.59
C LEU A 42 -2.98 0.05 -5.46
N SER A 43 -4.30 -0.11 -5.48
CA SER A 43 -5.12 0.20 -4.32
C SER A 43 -4.97 -0.89 -3.26
N PHE A 44 -4.69 -0.47 -2.03
CA PHE A 44 -4.56 -1.36 -0.89
C PHE A 44 -5.55 -1.01 0.20
N VAL A 45 -6.03 -2.03 0.90
CA VAL A 45 -6.70 -1.86 2.19
C VAL A 45 -5.98 -2.67 3.26
N ARG A 46 -5.94 -2.15 4.48
CA ARG A 46 -5.32 -2.82 5.61
C ARG A 46 -6.40 -3.47 6.49
N ASN A 47 -6.14 -4.68 6.94
CA ASN A 47 -6.91 -5.32 8.01
C ASN A 47 -5.93 -5.98 8.99
N GLY A 48 -5.85 -5.44 10.21
CA GLY A 48 -4.83 -5.84 11.19
C GLY A 48 -3.40 -5.63 10.65
N ASN A 49 -2.63 -6.72 10.64
CA ASN A 49 -1.23 -6.74 10.17
C ASN A 49 -1.08 -7.21 8.71
N CYS A 50 -2.16 -7.08 7.92
CA CYS A 50 -2.20 -7.54 6.55
C CYS A 50 -2.65 -6.40 5.61
N LEU A 51 -2.02 -6.30 4.44
CA LEU A 51 -2.52 -5.47 3.34
C LEU A 51 -3.18 -6.35 2.28
N TYR A 52 -4.28 -5.91 1.71
CA TYR A 52 -4.99 -6.62 0.66
C TYR A 52 -5.07 -5.78 -0.60
N PHE A 53 -4.93 -6.43 -1.75
CA PHE A 53 -5.18 -5.85 -3.06
C PHE A 53 -5.89 -6.87 -3.95
N HIS A 54 -6.56 -6.38 -4.99
CA HIS A 54 -7.19 -7.23 -5.99
C HIS A 54 -6.53 -7.06 -7.36
N CYS A 55 -6.69 -8.06 -8.22
CA CYS A 55 -6.35 -7.97 -9.62
C CYS A 55 -7.12 -8.98 -10.46
N ALA A 56 -6.94 -8.91 -11.78
CA ALA A 56 -7.52 -9.90 -12.70
C ALA A 56 -6.91 -11.29 -12.46
N LYS A 57 -7.78 -12.31 -12.43
CA LYS A 57 -7.39 -13.72 -12.29
C LYS A 57 -6.72 -14.31 -13.54
N ALA A 58 -6.80 -13.61 -14.68
CA ALA A 58 -6.29 -14.08 -15.96
C ALA A 58 -4.76 -14.24 -16.04
N GLY A 59 -4.01 -13.99 -14.96
CA GLY A 59 -2.56 -14.13 -14.92
C GLY A 59 -1.81 -12.84 -15.21
N GLY A 60 -0.57 -12.99 -15.68
CA GLY A 60 0.30 -11.91 -16.14
C GLY A 60 1.48 -11.66 -15.23
N ARG A 61 2.42 -10.83 -15.73
CA ARG A 61 3.76 -10.64 -15.16
C ARG A 61 3.79 -10.46 -13.63
N LYS A 62 2.85 -9.69 -13.06
CA LYS A 62 2.74 -9.50 -11.60
C LYS A 62 2.57 -10.84 -10.88
N LEU A 63 1.61 -11.65 -11.30
CA LEU A 63 1.28 -12.91 -10.64
C LEU A 63 2.42 -13.92 -10.81
N ASP A 64 2.98 -14.01 -12.02
CA ASP A 64 4.14 -14.88 -12.29
C ASP A 64 5.32 -14.55 -11.37
N LEU A 65 5.60 -13.26 -11.18
CA LEU A 65 6.66 -12.79 -10.29
C LEU A 65 6.35 -13.06 -8.81
N LEU A 66 5.12 -12.84 -8.36
CA LEU A 66 4.72 -13.12 -6.97
C LEU A 66 4.76 -14.61 -6.63
N HIS A 67 4.39 -15.49 -7.57
CA HIS A 67 4.53 -16.93 -7.40
C HIS A 67 5.99 -17.37 -7.36
N ALA A 68 6.87 -16.72 -8.13
CA ALA A 68 8.31 -17.03 -8.14
C ALA A 68 9.04 -16.49 -6.90
N ASN A 69 8.70 -15.29 -6.44
CA ASN A 69 9.23 -14.68 -5.24
C ASN A 69 8.18 -13.75 -4.60
N PRO A 70 7.55 -14.17 -3.49
CA PRO A 70 6.45 -13.42 -2.89
C PRO A 70 6.92 -12.22 -2.05
N ASN A 71 8.23 -12.00 -1.89
CA ASN A 71 8.74 -10.89 -1.10
C ASN A 71 8.51 -9.57 -1.84
N VAL A 72 7.83 -8.63 -1.18
CA VAL A 72 7.47 -7.33 -1.74
C VAL A 72 7.92 -6.18 -0.86
N CYS A 73 8.16 -5.03 -1.49
CA CYS A 73 8.34 -3.75 -0.82
C CYS A 73 7.29 -2.77 -1.34
N ILE A 74 6.52 -2.12 -0.47
CA ILE A 74 5.40 -1.25 -0.85
C ILE A 74 5.63 0.13 -0.25
N THR A 75 5.55 1.16 -1.08
CA THR A 75 5.69 2.55 -0.65
C THR A 75 4.35 3.28 -0.73
N PHE A 76 4.03 4.02 0.33
CA PHE A 76 2.86 4.90 0.42
C PHE A 76 3.32 6.33 0.67
N VAL A 77 2.59 7.29 0.10
CA VAL A 77 2.84 8.72 0.27
C VAL A 77 1.51 9.38 0.59
N GLY A 78 1.37 9.94 1.80
CA GLY A 78 0.13 10.61 2.25
C GLY A 78 0.27 12.13 2.41
N GLY A 79 1.43 12.68 2.04
CA GLY A 79 1.65 14.13 1.90
C GLY A 79 2.87 14.39 1.03
N ASP A 80 2.80 15.40 0.17
CA ASP A 80 3.86 15.85 -0.73
C ASP A 80 3.69 17.34 -1.02
N GLU A 81 4.13 18.16 -0.07
CA GLU A 81 3.91 19.59 -0.05
C GLU A 81 5.23 20.34 -0.22
N PRO A 82 5.64 20.65 -1.46
CA PRO A 82 6.78 21.53 -1.69
C PRO A 82 6.47 22.95 -1.20
N GLU A 83 7.43 23.56 -0.53
CA GLU A 83 7.37 24.94 -0.03
C GLU A 83 8.73 25.63 -0.20
N PHE A 84 8.67 26.91 -0.59
CA PHE A 84 9.79 27.83 -0.47
C PHE A 84 9.66 28.63 0.83
N VAL A 85 10.61 28.45 1.74
CA VAL A 85 10.75 29.24 2.95
C VAL A 85 11.81 30.32 2.68
N ALA A 86 11.33 31.57 2.62
CA ALA A 86 12.20 32.73 2.39
C ALA A 86 13.30 32.81 3.48
N PRO A 87 14.52 33.28 3.12
CA PRO A 87 14.87 33.83 1.82
C PRO A 87 15.44 32.80 0.82
N ASN A 88 15.73 31.55 1.22
CA ASN A 88 16.55 30.65 0.40
C ASN A 88 16.36 29.14 0.66
N THR A 89 15.33 28.72 1.38
CA THR A 89 15.13 27.30 1.69
C THR A 89 14.04 26.69 0.82
N TYR A 90 14.42 25.71 0.00
CA TYR A 90 13.48 24.87 -0.74
C TYR A 90 13.30 23.56 0.01
N THR A 91 12.06 23.22 0.34
CA THR A 91 11.75 22.02 1.12
C THR A 91 10.48 21.36 0.63
N THR A 92 10.29 20.10 1.01
CA THR A 92 9.00 19.40 0.94
C THR A 92 8.65 18.91 2.34
N TYR A 93 7.45 19.23 2.83
CA TYR A 93 6.86 18.51 3.95
C TYR A 93 6.15 17.29 3.39
N PHE A 94 6.44 16.14 3.96
CA PHE A 94 5.98 14.88 3.39
C PHE A 94 5.71 13.87 4.49
N GLN A 95 4.89 12.90 4.15
CA GLN A 95 4.67 11.69 4.93
C GLN A 95 4.82 10.50 3.98
N SER A 96 5.59 9.51 4.41
CA SER A 96 5.77 8.27 3.66
C SER A 96 5.80 7.07 4.60
N ALA A 97 5.35 5.93 4.09
CA ALA A 97 5.49 4.64 4.74
C ALA A 97 6.11 3.65 3.75
N ILE A 98 7.00 2.82 4.24
CA ILE A 98 7.57 1.68 3.51
C ILE A 98 7.21 0.42 4.27
N VAL A 99 6.60 -0.53 3.56
CA VAL A 99 6.23 -1.84 4.07
C VAL A 99 7.04 -2.89 3.35
N THR A 100 7.59 -3.85 4.10
CA THR A 100 8.10 -5.10 3.54
C THR A 100 7.27 -6.26 4.06
N GLY A 101 7.10 -7.28 3.24
CA GLY A 101 6.27 -8.42 3.58
C GLY A 101 6.23 -9.47 2.49
N THR A 102 5.35 -10.45 2.70
CA THR A 102 5.19 -11.60 1.82
C THR A 102 3.78 -11.60 1.24
N ALA A 103 3.68 -11.60 -0.09
CA ALA A 103 2.41 -11.69 -0.80
C ALA A 103 1.93 -13.15 -0.89
N VAL A 104 0.66 -13.39 -0.57
CA VAL A 104 0.00 -14.68 -0.56
C VAL A 104 -1.34 -14.55 -1.28
N GLU A 105 -1.62 -15.47 -2.20
CA GLU A 105 -2.94 -15.52 -2.84
C GLU A 105 -3.99 -15.97 -1.83
N VAL A 106 -5.10 -15.23 -1.76
CA VAL A 106 -6.23 -15.57 -0.88
C VAL A 106 -7.12 -16.56 -1.60
N THR A 107 -7.19 -17.79 -1.09
CA THR A 107 -8.00 -18.88 -1.65
C THR A 107 -9.35 -19.06 -0.95
N ASP A 108 -9.47 -18.57 0.29
CA ASP A 108 -10.73 -18.61 1.02
C ASP A 108 -11.69 -17.53 0.49
N GLN A 109 -12.86 -17.94 0.02
CA GLN A 109 -13.80 -17.04 -0.62
C GLN A 109 -14.35 -15.99 0.35
N ALA A 110 -14.52 -16.32 1.63
CA ALA A 110 -15.02 -15.37 2.61
C ALA A 110 -13.99 -14.26 2.88
N GLU A 111 -12.71 -14.63 3.02
CA GLU A 111 -11.60 -13.67 3.14
C GLU A 111 -11.47 -12.79 1.89
N MET A 112 -11.64 -13.35 0.69
CA MET A 112 -11.65 -12.58 -0.56
C MET A 112 -12.77 -11.52 -0.57
N ILE A 113 -14.00 -11.92 -0.25
CA ILE A 113 -15.15 -11.01 -0.25
C ILE A 113 -14.97 -9.92 0.81
N GLU A 114 -14.46 -10.28 1.98
CA GLU A 114 -14.20 -9.31 3.05
C GLU A 114 -13.13 -8.29 2.67
N ALA A 115 -12.03 -8.74 2.07
CA ALA A 115 -10.98 -7.84 1.58
C ALA A 115 -11.49 -6.88 0.49
N LEU A 116 -12.32 -7.37 -0.44
CA LEU A 116 -12.95 -6.54 -1.47
C LEU A 116 -13.93 -5.54 -0.86
N ARG A 117 -14.72 -5.96 0.14
CA ARG A 117 -15.64 -5.08 0.88
C ARG A 117 -14.88 -3.93 1.53
N LEU A 118 -13.84 -4.25 2.30
CA LEU A 118 -12.99 -3.27 2.97
C LEU A 118 -12.34 -2.30 1.97
N LEU A 119 -11.90 -2.81 0.82
CA LEU A 119 -11.31 -1.97 -0.24
C LEU A 119 -12.34 -0.99 -0.81
N CYS A 120 -13.55 -1.46 -1.10
CA CYS A 120 -14.65 -0.60 -1.56
C CYS A 120 -15.05 0.42 -0.50
N GLU A 121 -15.15 0.05 0.77
CA GLU A 121 -15.47 0.97 1.87
C GLU A 121 -14.41 2.05 2.05
N LYS A 122 -13.14 1.69 1.92
CA LYS A 122 -12.03 2.65 2.02
C LYS A 122 -12.07 3.67 0.88
N LEU A 123 -12.35 3.22 -0.35
CA LEU A 123 -12.18 4.07 -1.55
C LEU A 123 -13.46 4.79 -1.97
N MET A 124 -14.62 4.14 -1.77
CA MET A 124 -15.92 4.59 -2.25
C MET A 124 -17.02 4.31 -1.19
N PRO A 125 -16.89 4.81 0.05
CA PRO A 125 -17.80 4.49 1.16
C PRO A 125 -19.27 4.78 0.84
N GLU A 126 -19.53 5.85 0.08
CA GLU A 126 -20.88 6.29 -0.30
C GLU A 126 -21.58 5.37 -1.34
N HIS A 127 -20.86 4.40 -1.91
CA HIS A 127 -21.35 3.56 -3.02
C HIS A 127 -21.48 2.07 -2.67
N MET A 128 -21.58 1.73 -1.38
CA MET A 128 -21.62 0.34 -0.92
C MET A 128 -22.93 -0.40 -1.23
N SER A 129 -24.01 0.30 -1.59
CA SER A 129 -25.30 -0.33 -1.92
C SER A 129 -25.23 -1.30 -3.10
N GLY A 130 -24.29 -1.11 -4.03
CA GLY A 130 -24.06 -1.98 -5.20
C GLY A 130 -23.10 -3.14 -4.96
N PHE A 131 -22.45 -3.23 -3.80
CA PHE A 131 -21.35 -4.15 -3.54
C PHE A 131 -21.73 -5.62 -3.79
N SER A 132 -22.84 -6.08 -3.21
CA SER A 132 -23.28 -7.47 -3.32
C SER A 132 -23.52 -7.91 -4.78
N HIS A 133 -24.07 -7.01 -5.61
CA HIS A 133 -24.28 -7.29 -7.03
C HIS A 133 -22.96 -7.31 -7.83
N ALA A 134 -22.04 -6.40 -7.52
CA ALA A 134 -20.71 -6.37 -8.13
C ALA A 134 -19.93 -7.66 -7.82
N ILE A 135 -19.96 -8.13 -6.56
CA ILE A 135 -19.32 -9.38 -6.17
C ILE A 135 -19.89 -10.58 -6.93
N GLN A 136 -21.22 -10.72 -7.01
CA GLN A 136 -21.85 -11.83 -7.73
C GLN A 136 -21.42 -11.92 -9.21
N SER A 137 -21.19 -10.79 -9.87
CA SER A 137 -20.85 -10.74 -11.29
C SER A 137 -19.34 -10.84 -11.57
N THR A 138 -18.48 -10.42 -10.64
CA THR A 138 -17.03 -10.24 -10.91
C THR A 138 -16.11 -11.16 -10.11
N LEU A 139 -16.60 -11.80 -9.04
CA LEU A 139 -15.75 -12.58 -8.13
C LEU A 139 -14.99 -13.70 -8.85
N ALA A 140 -15.61 -14.39 -9.80
CA ALA A 140 -14.97 -15.48 -10.55
C ALA A 140 -13.75 -15.04 -11.38
N ALA A 141 -13.73 -13.78 -11.82
CA ALA A 141 -12.64 -13.18 -12.60
C ALA A 141 -11.63 -12.40 -11.74
N THR A 142 -11.87 -12.31 -10.43
CA THR A 142 -11.07 -11.52 -9.49
C THR A 142 -10.17 -12.44 -8.67
N SER A 143 -8.89 -12.08 -8.55
CA SER A 143 -7.96 -12.67 -7.59
C SER A 143 -7.65 -11.61 -6.52
N VAL A 144 -7.63 -12.04 -5.26
CA VAL A 144 -7.28 -11.21 -4.10
C VAL A 144 -6.00 -11.74 -3.51
N TRP A 145 -5.10 -10.84 -3.19
CA TRP A 145 -3.82 -11.16 -2.58
C TRP A 145 -3.68 -10.40 -1.28
N ARG A 146 -3.13 -11.08 -0.29
CA ARG A 146 -2.76 -10.54 1.01
C ARG A 146 -1.25 -10.35 1.06
N VAL A 147 -0.78 -9.31 1.72
CA VAL A 147 0.61 -9.11 2.07
C VAL A 147 0.69 -9.17 3.59
N ASP A 148 1.35 -10.20 4.09
CA ASP A 148 1.66 -10.34 5.51
C ASP A 148 2.80 -9.36 5.83
N ILE A 149 2.50 -8.34 6.64
CA ILE A 149 3.45 -7.27 6.96
C ILE A 149 4.54 -7.83 7.87
N ALA A 150 5.78 -7.80 7.40
CA ALA A 150 6.95 -8.15 8.19
C ALA A 150 7.54 -6.92 8.91
N GLU A 151 7.54 -5.77 8.24
CA GLU A 151 7.99 -4.51 8.82
C GLU A 151 7.27 -3.34 8.13
N ALA A 152 6.84 -2.35 8.91
CA ALA A 152 6.39 -1.06 8.41
C ALA A 152 7.20 0.08 9.06
N ARG A 153 7.77 0.96 8.25
CA ARG A 153 8.54 2.12 8.71
C ARG A 153 7.96 3.41 8.14
N GLY A 154 7.85 4.41 8.99
CA GLY A 154 7.37 5.73 8.60
C GLY A 154 8.51 6.74 8.48
N LYS A 155 8.29 7.77 7.67
CA LYS A 155 9.15 8.95 7.64
C LYS A 155 8.32 10.19 7.38
N GLN A 156 8.58 11.24 8.15
CA GLN A 156 7.86 12.49 8.02
C GLN A 156 8.77 13.70 8.19
N LYS A 157 8.63 14.69 7.32
CA LYS A 157 9.02 16.07 7.62
C LYS A 157 7.75 16.86 7.93
N LYS A 158 7.51 17.17 9.20
CA LYS A 158 6.34 17.96 9.64
C LYS A 158 6.51 19.42 9.25
N ARG A 159 5.41 20.04 8.84
CA ARG A 159 5.29 21.50 8.74
C ARG A 159 5.29 22.08 10.16
N PRO A 160 6.11 23.10 10.47
CA PRO A 160 5.98 23.83 11.71
C PRO A 160 4.59 24.46 11.80
N VAL A 161 3.87 24.21 12.88
CA VAL A 161 2.63 24.94 13.17
C VAL A 161 3.07 26.25 13.83
N ASN A 162 2.85 27.38 13.17
CA ASN A 162 3.11 28.68 13.78
C ASN A 162 2.02 28.92 14.83
N CYS A 163 2.42 29.08 16.10
CA CYS A 163 1.57 29.64 17.16
C CYS A 163 1.55 31.16 17.06
#